data_AF-A0A7T0BS91-F1
#
_entry.id   AF-A0A7T0BS91-F1
#
_cell.length_a   1.000
_cell.length_b   1.000
_cell.length_c   1.000
_cell.angle_alpha   90.00
_cell.angle_beta   90.00
_cell.angle_gamma   90.00
#
_symmetry.space_group_name_H-M   'P 1'
#
loop_
_entity.id
_entity.type
_entity.pdbx_description
1 polymer ?
#
loop_
_entity_poly.entity_id
_entity_poly.type
_entity_poly.pdbx_seq_one_letter_code
_entity_poly.pdbx_strand_id
1 'polypeptide(L)' 'NIQGITKPAIRRLARRGGVKRISGLIYEETRGVLKVFLENVIRDAVTYTEHAKRKTVTAMDVVYAL' A
#
# COMPACT_ATOMS: atom_id res chain seq x y z
N ASN A 1 -10.70 3.81 2.04
CA ASN A 1 -10.65 5.29 1.94
C ASN A 1 -9.26 5.76 2.34
N ILE A 2 -8.58 6.54 1.49
CA ILE A 2 -7.17 6.93 1.68
C ILE A 2 -6.95 7.89 2.87
N GLN A 3 -7.97 8.66 3.26
CA GLN A 3 -7.90 9.56 4.41
C GLN A 3 -7.85 8.83 5.77
N GLY A 4 -8.15 7.53 5.80
CA GLY A 4 -7.98 6.67 6.98
C GLY A 4 -6.51 6.47 7.37
N ILE A 5 -5.56 6.72 6.46
CA ILE A 5 -4.14 6.78 6.79
C ILE A 5 -3.87 8.16 7.40
N THR A 6 -3.84 8.24 8.73
CA THR A 6 -3.78 9.50 9.46
C THR A 6 -2.36 10.08 9.52
N LYS A 7 -2.24 11.41 9.66
CA LYS A 7 -0.94 12.12 9.79
C LYS A 7 -0.06 11.54 10.93
N PRO A 8 -0.59 11.19 12.13
CA PRO A 8 0.21 10.53 13.17
C PRO A 8 0.78 9.17 12.76
N ALA A 9 0.06 8.37 11.98
CA ALA A 9 0.54 7.07 11.49
C ALA A 9 1.73 7.26 10.53
N ILE A 10 1.62 8.19 9.58
CA ILE A 10 2.70 8.56 8.65
C ILE A 10 3.92 9.05 9.44
N ARG A 11 3.72 9.88 10.48
CA ARG A 11 4.81 10.36 11.33
C ARG A 11 5.53 9.21 12.02
N ARG A 12 4.81 8.22 12.59
CA ARG A 12 5.43 7.06 13.25
C ARG A 12 6.29 6.25 12.29
N LEU A 13 5.84 6.04 11.05
CA LEU A 13 6.64 5.38 10.01
C LEU A 13 7.90 6.18 9.66
N ALA A 14 7.77 7.48 9.41
CA ALA A 14 8.90 8.35 9.12
C ALA A 14 9.92 8.36 10.27
N ARG A 15 9.46 8.38 11.54
CA ARG A 15 10.35 8.28 12.70
C ARG A 15 11.11 6.96 12.74
N ARG A 16 10.47 5.84 12.40
CA ARG A 16 11.14 4.53 12.30
C ARG A 16 12.26 4.56 11.25
N GLY A 17 12.09 5.31 10.17
CA GLY A 17 13.12 5.55 9.16
C GLY A 17 14.16 6.63 9.51
N GLY A 18 14.20 7.14 10.76
CA GLY A 18 15.19 8.14 11.18
C GLY A 18 14.90 9.58 10.72
N VAL A 19 13.73 9.85 10.14
CA VAL A 19 13.37 11.19 9.66
C VAL A 19 13.17 12.14 10.84
N LYS A 20 13.89 13.27 10.88
CA LYS A 20 13.84 14.28 11.96
C LYS A 20 12.81 15.38 11.75
N ARG A 21 12.61 15.88 10.53
CA ARG A 21 11.58 16.87 10.17
C ARG A 21 10.82 16.43 8.92
N ILE A 22 9.55 16.78 8.82
CA ILE A 22 8.65 16.36 7.73
C ILE A 22 7.91 17.59 7.21
N SER A 23 7.93 17.80 5.89
CA SER A 23 7.14 18.85 5.23
C SER A 23 5.64 18.52 5.22
N GLY A 24 4.79 19.54 5.20
CA GLY A 24 3.33 19.38 5.15
C GLY A 24 2.83 18.62 3.91
N LEU A 25 3.52 18.78 2.77
CA LEU A 25 3.14 18.13 1.51
C LEU A 25 3.33 16.60 1.53
N ILE A 26 4.22 16.10 2.39
CA ILE A 26 4.55 14.67 2.48
C ILE A 26 3.35 13.81 2.90
N TYR A 27 2.38 14.37 3.64
CA TYR A 27 1.22 13.57 4.08
C TYR A 27 0.33 13.12 2.92
N GLU A 28 0.13 13.98 1.91
CA GLU A 28 -0.65 13.60 0.73
C GLU A 28 0.21 12.80 -0.26
N GLU A 29 1.48 13.17 -0.44
CA GLU A 29 2.41 12.41 -1.28
C GLU A 29 2.53 10.95 -0.84
N THR A 30 2.73 10.71 0.45
CA THR A 30 2.82 9.34 1.02
C THR A 30 1.55 8.54 0.75
N ARG A 31 0.37 9.19 0.80
CA ARG A 31 -0.91 8.55 0.49
C ARG A 31 -1.03 8.22 -1.00
N GLY A 32 -0.56 9.11 -1.87
CA GLY A 32 -0.49 8.88 -3.31
C GLY A 32 0.36 7.66 -3.65
N VAL A 33 1.59 7.61 -3.13
CA VAL A 33 2.52 6.49 -3.33
C VAL A 33 1.93 5.17 -2.84
N LEU A 34 1.34 5.15 -1.65
CA LEU A 34 0.69 3.95 -1.10
C LEU A 34 -0.45 3.47 -1.99
N LYS A 35 -1.27 4.40 -2.50
CA LYS A 35 -2.39 4.05 -3.38
C LYS A 35 -1.90 3.39 -4.67
N VAL A 36 -0.92 3.99 -5.35
CA VAL A 36 -0.36 3.45 -6.60
C VAL A 36 0.27 2.07 -6.36
N PHE A 37 1.03 1.92 -5.28
CA PHE A 37 1.63 0.63 -4.93
C PHE A 37 0.57 -0.47 -4.75
N LEU A 38 -0.48 -0.19 -3.96
CA LEU A 38 -1.56 -1.15 -3.73
C LEU A 38 -2.37 -1.45 -4.99
N GLU A 39 -2.61 -0.46 -5.85
CA GLU A 39 -3.29 -0.68 -7.14
C GLU A 39 -2.54 -1.66 -8.03
N ASN A 40 -1.20 -1.61 -8.04
CA ASN A 40 -0.39 -2.54 -8.81
C ASN A 40 -0.41 -3.95 -8.22
N VAL A 41 -0.11 -4.09 -6.93
CA VAL A 41 -0.08 -5.42 -6.27
C VAL A 41 -1.44 -6.11 -6.32
N ILE A 42 -2.54 -5.37 -6.12
CA ILE A 42 -3.89 -5.94 -6.17
C ILE A 42 -4.24 -6.40 -7.60
N ARG A 43 -3.87 -5.63 -8.63
CA ARG A 43 -4.12 -6.01 -10.03
C ARG A 43 -3.46 -7.34 -10.38
N ASP A 44 -2.23 -7.53 -9.96
CA ASP A 44 -1.47 -8.75 -10.25
C ASP A 44 -1.99 -9.94 -9.40
N ALA A 45 -2.29 -9.72 -8.12
CA ALA A 45 -2.87 -10.75 -7.26
C ALA A 45 -4.25 -11.24 -7.75
N VAL A 46 -5.08 -10.34 -8.29
CA VAL A 46 -6.36 -10.71 -8.91
C VAL A 46 -6.13 -11.54 -10.16
N THR A 47 -5.12 -11.21 -10.97
CA THR A 47 -4.77 -11.98 -12.18
C THR A 47 -4.41 -13.43 -11.83
N TYR A 48 -3.63 -13.67 -10.77
CA TYR A 48 -3.35 -15.04 -10.30
C TYR A 48 -4.60 -15.77 -9.80
N THR A 49 -5.48 -15.06 -9.10
CA THR A 49 -6.73 -15.61 -8.57
C THR A 49 -7.66 -16.07 -9.69
N GLU A 50 -7.82 -15.23 -10.73
CA GLU A 50 -8.63 -15.51 -11.92
C GLU A 50 -8.04 -16.64 -12.77
N HIS A 51 -6.71 -16.65 -12.97
CA HIS A 51 -6.02 -17.73 -13.68
C HIS A 51 -6.28 -19.10 -13.03
N ALA A 52 -6.31 -19.15 -11.70
CA ALA A 52 -6.61 -20.35 -10.94
C ALA A 52 -8.12 -20.66 -10.83
N LYS A 53 -9.00 -19.91 -11.53
CA LYS A 53 -10.46 -20.05 -11.50
C LYS A 53 -11.07 -19.97 -10.09
N ARG A 54 -10.43 -19.23 -9.19
CA ARG A 54 -10.90 -19.00 -7.82
C ARG A 54 -11.66 -17.67 -7.72
N LYS A 55 -12.51 -17.55 -6.71
CA LYS A 55 -13.24 -16.30 -6.37
C LYS A 55 -12.72 -15.62 -5.11
N THR A 56 -11.73 -16.22 -4.45
CA THR A 56 -11.14 -15.73 -3.20
C THR A 56 -9.65 -15.63 -3.39
N VAL A 57 -9.13 -14.41 -3.22
CA VAL A 57 -7.70 -14.13 -3.19
C VAL A 57 -7.10 -14.83 -1.97
N THR A 58 -6.02 -15.56 -2.19
CA THR A 58 -5.27 -16.28 -1.16
C THR A 58 -3.97 -15.54 -0.83
N ALA A 59 -3.32 -15.91 0.27
CA ALA A 59 -2.01 -15.35 0.61
C ALA A 59 -0.96 -15.60 -0.49
N MET A 60 -1.03 -16.74 -1.19
CA MET A 60 -0.09 -17.06 -2.26
C MET A 60 -0.23 -16.14 -3.47
N ASP A 61 -1.45 -15.70 -3.81
CA ASP A 61 -1.65 -14.76 -4.91
C ASP A 61 -0.98 -13.41 -4.64
N VAL A 62 -0.95 -12.98 -3.37
CA VAL A 62 -0.23 -11.78 -2.95
C VAL A 62 1.28 -12.00 -2.97
N VAL A 63 1.76 -13.17 -2.55
CA VAL A 63 3.20 -13.52 -2.61
C VAL A 63 3.72 -13.53 -4.04
N TYR A 64 2.93 -14.00 -5.01
CA TYR A 64 3.33 -14.00 -6.42
C TYR A 64 3.25 -12.62 -7.10
N ALA A 65 2.56 -11.65 -6.49
CA ALA A 65 2.40 -10.30 -6.98
C ALA A 65 3.41 -9.30 -6.38
N LEU A 66 4.25 -9.74 -5.44
CA LEU A 66 5.32 -8.95 -4.79
C LEU A 66 6.69 -9.33 -5.33
#